data_AF-A0A3B7RU51-F1
#
_entry.id   AF-A0A3B7RU51-F1
#
_cell.length_a   1.000
_cell.length_b   1.000
_cell.length_c   1.000
_cell.angle_alpha   90.00
_cell.angle_beta   90.00
_cell.angle_gamma   90.00
#
_symmetry.space_group_name_H-M   'P 1'
#
loop_
_entity.id
_entity.type
_entity.pdbx_description
1 polymer ?
#
loop_
_entity_poly.entity_id
_entity_poly.type
_entity_poly.pdbx_seq_one_letter_code
_entity_poly.pdbx_strand_id
1 'polypeptide(L)'
;MAKQTALPDVALPADSTISLAAWGPDDLSVALALTGTFTPTPDQLALALRTLYPNSRHPSVADILAAGWLVPDTYGKCLRYPPISTEELWSRIHHPPRPEAAAPQDDKPDTPQLSYFTGPITNTLPHLTITLAALHQVIVTPPQTLLERTRAARTEYKAQGKSARYKELKCQLDYFTAGGIFSRRQDQALLAPSGLLILDFDELGSRVEEAKHALLTDSALSAALCLVFVSPSGDGLKAVLSADPRYPRRTNYEHIARYLGRQYGWGPSLDAKTADVSRACFVSHDPTAWLSPHLHMDI
;
A
#
# COMPACT_ATOMS: atom_id res chain seq x y z
N MET A 1 -16.02 -31.43 -26.71
CA MET A 1 -17.09 -30.42 -26.57
C MET A 1 -17.33 -30.17 -25.09
N ALA A 2 -16.75 -29.11 -24.54
CA ALA A 2 -17.01 -28.65 -23.17
C ALA A 2 -17.49 -27.21 -23.28
N LYS A 3 -18.70 -26.95 -22.76
CA LYS A 3 -19.36 -25.64 -22.80
C LYS A 3 -18.59 -24.67 -21.91
N GLN A 4 -18.17 -23.57 -22.50
CA GLN A 4 -17.63 -22.39 -21.83
C GLN A 4 -18.82 -21.63 -21.23
N THR A 5 -18.98 -21.69 -19.91
CA THR A 5 -19.97 -20.89 -19.18
C THR A 5 -19.43 -19.47 -19.06
N ALA A 6 -19.93 -18.56 -19.89
CA ALA A 6 -19.72 -17.13 -19.73
C ALA A 6 -20.41 -16.65 -18.45
N LEU A 7 -19.74 -15.78 -17.69
CA LEU A 7 -20.35 -15.04 -16.59
C LEU A 7 -21.45 -14.12 -17.14
N PRO A 8 -22.54 -13.88 -16.39
CA PRO A 8 -23.63 -13.04 -16.86
C PRO A 8 -23.17 -11.59 -16.98
N ASP A 9 -23.42 -11.02 -18.16
CA ASP A 9 -23.21 -9.62 -18.47
C ASP A 9 -24.33 -8.81 -17.80
N VAL A 10 -24.06 -8.25 -16.62
CA VAL A 10 -24.99 -7.33 -15.97
C VAL A 10 -24.78 -5.97 -16.62
N ALA A 11 -25.61 -5.66 -17.61
CA ALA A 11 -25.63 -4.36 -18.26
C ALA A 11 -25.91 -3.27 -17.21
N LEU A 12 -24.91 -2.42 -16.96
CA LEU A 12 -25.11 -1.17 -16.20
C LEU A 12 -25.96 -0.21 -17.05
N PRO A 13 -26.89 0.54 -16.43
CA PRO A 13 -27.71 1.50 -17.16
C PRO A 13 -26.82 2.57 -17.81
N ALA A 14 -27.07 2.80 -19.09
CA ALA A 14 -26.47 3.89 -19.83
C ALA A 14 -26.93 5.24 -19.25
N ASP A 15 -26.00 6.18 -19.20
CA ASP A 15 -26.17 7.58 -18.79
C ASP A 15 -26.41 7.83 -17.29
N SER A 16 -25.32 8.05 -16.55
CA SER A 16 -25.23 9.01 -15.45
C SER A 16 -23.79 9.03 -14.91
N THR A 17 -23.08 10.11 -15.22
CA THR A 17 -21.76 10.44 -14.66
C THR A 17 -21.76 10.35 -13.14
N ILE A 18 -20.70 9.78 -12.58
CA ILE A 18 -20.45 9.82 -11.13
C ILE A 18 -19.93 11.20 -10.80
N SER A 19 -20.38 11.74 -9.68
CA SER A 19 -19.77 12.94 -9.11
C SER A 19 -18.33 12.62 -8.71
N LEU A 20 -17.35 13.32 -9.33
CA LEU A 20 -15.96 13.37 -8.88
C LEU A 20 -15.81 13.75 -7.38
N ALA A 21 -16.87 14.21 -6.72
CA ALA A 21 -16.85 14.52 -5.29
C ALA A 21 -16.70 13.28 -4.37
N ALA A 22 -17.01 12.08 -4.85
CA ALA A 22 -16.82 10.82 -4.11
C ALA A 22 -15.57 10.05 -4.56
N TRP A 23 -14.83 10.57 -5.53
CA TRP A 23 -13.63 9.93 -6.06
C TRP A 23 -12.44 10.85 -5.82
N GLY A 24 -11.47 10.37 -5.04
CA GLY A 24 -10.40 11.14 -4.43
C GLY A 24 -9.01 10.85 -5.02
N PRO A 25 -8.01 11.69 -4.74
CA PRO A 25 -6.61 11.46 -5.15
C PRO A 25 -6.07 10.08 -4.74
N ASP A 26 -6.59 9.50 -3.65
CA ASP A 26 -6.25 8.16 -3.19
C ASP A 26 -6.77 7.08 -4.13
N ASP A 27 -8.01 7.20 -4.64
CA ASP A 27 -8.61 6.24 -5.59
C ASP A 27 -7.85 6.24 -6.93
N LEU A 28 -7.46 7.43 -7.42
CA LEU A 28 -6.59 7.54 -8.59
C LEU A 28 -5.24 6.87 -8.34
N SER A 29 -4.69 7.08 -7.15
CA SER A 29 -3.41 6.49 -6.79
C SER A 29 -3.49 4.96 -6.81
N VAL A 30 -4.53 4.35 -6.26
CA VAL A 30 -4.71 2.88 -6.34
C VAL A 30 -4.83 2.42 -7.79
N ALA A 31 -5.59 3.16 -8.61
CA ALA A 31 -5.78 2.80 -10.02
C ALA A 31 -4.45 2.81 -10.77
N LEU A 32 -3.61 3.81 -10.52
CA LEU A 32 -2.26 3.90 -11.09
C LEU A 32 -1.37 2.76 -10.58
N ALA A 33 -1.39 2.44 -9.28
CA ALA A 33 -0.62 1.33 -8.72
C ALA A 33 -0.96 0.01 -9.41
N LEU A 34 -2.25 -0.25 -9.64
CA LEU A 34 -2.73 -1.44 -10.34
C LEU A 34 -2.35 -1.50 -11.82
N THR A 35 -1.87 -0.41 -12.42
CA THR A 35 -1.31 -0.47 -13.78
C THR A 35 0.14 -0.97 -13.79
N GLY A 36 0.85 -0.90 -12.66
CA GLY A 36 2.26 -1.26 -12.54
C GLY A 36 3.20 -0.32 -13.31
N THR A 37 2.74 0.87 -13.71
CA THR A 37 3.53 1.85 -14.47
C THR A 37 3.17 3.29 -14.09
N PHE A 38 4.12 4.21 -14.26
CA PHE A 38 3.93 5.65 -14.07
C PHE A 38 3.22 6.32 -15.23
N THR A 39 3.18 5.66 -16.39
CA THR A 39 2.58 6.19 -17.60
C THR A 39 1.66 5.18 -18.25
N PRO A 40 0.51 4.84 -17.63
CA PRO A 40 -0.38 3.85 -18.19
C PRO A 40 -1.04 4.35 -19.47
N THR A 41 -1.37 3.45 -20.38
CA THR A 41 -2.31 3.78 -21.46
C THR A 41 -3.71 4.02 -20.88
N PRO A 42 -4.59 4.74 -21.61
CA PRO A 42 -6.00 4.85 -21.23
C PRO A 42 -6.66 3.49 -20.94
N ASP A 43 -6.34 2.46 -21.73
CA ASP A 43 -6.90 1.12 -21.53
C ASP A 43 -6.39 0.45 -20.25
N GLN A 44 -5.10 0.61 -19.92
CA GLN A 44 -4.52 0.10 -18.68
C GLN A 44 -5.17 0.75 -17.46
N LEU A 45 -5.37 2.07 -17.49
CA LEU A 45 -6.06 2.79 -16.43
C LEU A 45 -7.54 2.39 -16.34
N ALA A 46 -8.24 2.28 -17.47
CA ALA A 46 -9.62 1.84 -17.50
C ALA A 46 -9.81 0.42 -16.96
N LEU A 47 -8.86 -0.49 -17.26
CA LEU A 47 -8.85 -1.84 -16.71
C LEU A 47 -8.63 -1.80 -15.20
N ALA A 48 -7.64 -1.03 -14.72
CA ALA A 48 -7.39 -0.86 -13.29
C ALA A 48 -8.62 -0.34 -12.55
N LEU A 49 -9.30 0.68 -13.08
CA LEU A 49 -10.53 1.22 -12.48
C LEU A 49 -11.65 0.17 -12.40
N ARG A 50 -11.85 -0.63 -13.44
CA ARG A 50 -12.81 -1.75 -13.42
C ARG A 50 -12.41 -2.85 -12.43
N THR A 51 -11.11 -3.09 -12.25
CA THR A 51 -10.59 -4.03 -11.24
C THR A 51 -10.84 -3.51 -9.83
N LEU A 52 -10.69 -2.20 -9.61
CA LEU A 52 -10.96 -1.58 -8.30
C LEU A 52 -12.44 -1.64 -7.94
N TYR A 53 -13.30 -1.38 -8.92
CA TYR A 53 -14.74 -1.22 -8.71
C TYR A 53 -15.52 -2.13 -9.65
N PRO A 54 -15.46 -3.47 -9.47
CA PRO A 54 -16.11 -4.41 -10.39
C PRO A 54 -17.64 -4.34 -10.34
N ASN A 55 -18.20 -3.92 -9.20
CA ASN A 55 -19.64 -3.80 -8.96
C ASN A 55 -20.06 -2.39 -8.51
N SER A 56 -19.12 -1.45 -8.52
CA SER A 56 -19.32 -0.08 -8.06
C SER A 56 -19.05 0.87 -9.21
N ARG A 57 -19.74 2.01 -9.24
CA ARG A 57 -19.48 3.02 -10.26
C ARG A 57 -18.10 3.65 -9.96
N HIS A 58 -17.28 3.87 -10.99
CA HIS A 58 -16.01 4.63 -10.93
C HIS A 58 -15.92 5.67 -12.08
N PRO A 59 -15.15 6.77 -11.97
CA PRO A 59 -15.01 7.71 -13.08
C PRO A 59 -14.36 7.05 -14.28
N SER A 60 -14.72 7.53 -15.47
CA SER A 60 -14.08 7.13 -16.70
C SER A 60 -12.72 7.81 -16.84
N VAL A 61 -11.85 7.29 -17.70
CA VAL A 61 -10.58 7.97 -18.05
C VAL A 61 -10.83 9.38 -18.58
N ALA A 62 -11.95 9.60 -19.30
CA ALA A 62 -12.33 10.92 -19.78
C ALA A 62 -12.65 11.88 -18.62
N ASP A 63 -13.33 11.41 -17.57
CA ASP A 63 -13.63 12.21 -16.38
C ASP A 63 -12.34 12.60 -15.63
N ILE A 64 -11.38 11.68 -15.52
CA ILE A 64 -10.07 11.91 -14.88
C ILE A 64 -9.25 12.96 -15.65
N LEU A 65 -9.27 12.87 -16.98
CA LEU A 65 -8.62 13.86 -17.85
C LEU A 65 -9.31 15.22 -17.78
N ALA A 66 -10.64 15.26 -17.78
CA ALA A 66 -11.41 16.49 -17.66
C ALA A 66 -11.20 17.18 -16.31
N ALA A 67 -11.00 16.41 -15.23
CA ALA A 67 -10.65 16.92 -13.91
C ALA A 67 -9.20 17.43 -13.83
N GLY A 68 -8.36 17.16 -14.83
CA GLY A 68 -6.95 17.57 -14.86
C GLY A 68 -6.04 16.76 -13.94
N TRP A 69 -6.51 15.62 -13.42
CA TRP A 69 -5.73 14.80 -12.49
C TRP A 69 -4.61 14.02 -13.19
N LEU A 70 -4.85 13.68 -14.46
CA LEU A 70 -3.85 13.19 -15.39
C LEU A 70 -3.93 13.99 -16.68
N VAL A 71 -2.82 14.01 -17.41
CA VAL A 71 -2.73 14.57 -18.77
C VAL A 71 -2.12 13.54 -19.71
N PRO A 72 -2.40 13.61 -21.02
CA PRO A 72 -1.67 12.81 -21.99
C PRO A 72 -0.17 13.13 -21.97
N ASP A 73 0.64 12.12 -22.29
CA ASP A 73 2.04 12.31 -22.60
C ASP A 73 2.22 13.11 -23.90
N THR A 74 3.47 13.45 -24.24
CA THR A 74 3.78 14.25 -25.43
C THR A 74 3.29 13.63 -26.74
N TYR A 75 3.03 12.32 -26.76
CA TYR A 75 2.61 11.57 -27.94
C TYR A 75 1.12 11.20 -27.91
N GLY A 76 0.39 11.56 -26.84
CA GLY A 76 -1.01 11.19 -26.64
C GLY A 76 -1.26 9.70 -26.43
N LYS A 77 -0.22 8.90 -26.15
CA LYS A 77 -0.31 7.43 -26.05
C LYS A 77 -0.51 6.96 -24.62
N CYS A 78 0.14 7.63 -23.68
CA CYS A 78 0.10 7.29 -22.27
C CYS A 78 -0.41 8.48 -21.46
N LEU A 79 -0.83 8.22 -20.24
CA LEU A 79 -1.27 9.22 -19.28
C LEU A 79 -0.14 9.49 -18.29
N ARG A 80 -0.06 10.69 -17.74
CA ARG A 80 0.94 11.05 -16.71
C ARG A 80 0.35 12.11 -15.80
N TYR A 81 0.96 12.30 -14.64
CA TYR A 81 0.65 13.47 -13.82
C TYR A 81 0.95 14.77 -14.59
N PRO A 82 0.15 15.82 -14.37
CA PRO A 82 0.43 17.15 -14.91
C PRO A 82 1.87 17.55 -14.57
N PRO A 83 2.65 18.04 -15.54
CA PRO A 83 3.97 18.58 -15.22
C PRO A 83 3.80 19.75 -14.25
N ILE A 84 4.49 19.69 -13.11
CA ILE A 84 4.62 20.85 -12.22
C ILE A 84 5.35 21.98 -12.96
N SER A 85 4.99 23.23 -12.69
CA SER A 85 5.63 24.37 -13.33
C SER A 85 7.12 24.46 -12.93
N THR A 86 7.93 25.10 -13.76
CA THR A 86 9.35 25.37 -13.42
C THR A 86 9.48 26.17 -12.13
N GLU A 87 8.55 27.08 -11.88
CA GLU A 87 8.46 27.89 -10.66
C GLU A 87 8.13 27.03 -9.44
N GLU A 88 7.20 26.08 -9.57
CA GLU A 88 6.84 25.16 -8.50
C GLU A 88 7.96 24.13 -8.23
N LEU A 89 8.60 23.60 -9.26
CA LEU A 89 9.78 22.74 -9.13
C LEU A 89 10.92 23.48 -8.43
N TRP A 90 11.19 24.73 -8.82
CA TRP A 90 12.22 25.57 -8.21
C TRP A 90 11.90 25.86 -6.74
N SER A 91 10.64 26.18 -6.43
CA SER A 91 10.14 26.37 -5.08
C SER A 91 10.37 25.12 -4.23
N ARG A 92 10.00 23.92 -4.70
CA ARG A 92 10.19 22.66 -3.95
C ARG A 92 11.66 22.31 -3.67
N ILE A 93 12.59 22.70 -4.56
CA ILE A 93 14.03 22.45 -4.40
C ILE A 93 14.66 23.40 -3.38
N HIS A 94 14.32 24.68 -3.43
CA HIS A 94 14.98 25.73 -2.63
C HIS A 94 14.22 26.09 -1.34
N HIS A 95 12.92 25.85 -1.34
CA HIS A 95 12.01 25.98 -0.22
C HIS A 95 11.26 24.65 -0.07
N PRO A 96 11.97 23.57 0.32
CA PRO A 96 11.28 22.33 0.64
C PRO A 96 10.18 22.69 1.63
N PRO A 97 8.94 22.18 1.45
CA PRO A 97 7.85 22.53 2.33
C PRO A 97 8.32 22.33 3.76
N ARG A 98 8.37 23.43 4.52
CA ARG A 98 8.53 23.36 5.97
C ARG A 98 7.44 22.40 6.44
N PRO A 99 7.67 21.47 7.39
CA PRO A 99 6.58 20.71 7.98
C PRO A 99 5.57 21.74 8.42
N GLU A 100 4.46 21.81 7.70
CA GLU A 100 3.55 22.93 7.77
C GLU A 100 3.04 22.88 9.21
N ALA A 101 3.26 23.97 9.96
CA ALA A 101 2.59 24.12 11.24
C ALA A 101 1.10 24.05 10.88
N ALA A 102 0.46 22.95 11.28
CA ALA A 102 -0.88 22.57 10.88
C ALA A 102 -1.76 23.81 10.78
N ALA A 103 -2.22 24.12 9.56
CA ALA A 103 -3.39 24.98 9.42
C ALA A 103 -4.49 24.40 10.33
N PRO A 104 -5.35 25.21 10.96
CA PRO A 104 -6.41 24.68 11.80
C PRO A 104 -7.28 23.74 10.97
N GLN A 105 -7.12 22.44 11.19
CA GLN A 105 -7.87 21.39 10.53
C GLN A 105 -9.21 21.28 11.24
N ASP A 106 -10.30 21.34 10.46
CA ASP A 106 -11.62 20.92 10.92
C ASP A 106 -11.51 19.51 11.55
N ASP A 107 -12.23 19.28 12.66
CA ASP A 107 -12.18 18.11 13.56
C ASP A 107 -12.55 16.75 12.92
N LYS A 108 -11.88 16.34 11.83
CA LYS A 108 -11.92 14.98 11.30
C LYS A 108 -10.50 14.40 11.39
N PRO A 109 -10.27 13.24 12.03
CA PRO A 109 -8.95 12.64 12.02
C PRO A 109 -8.61 12.27 10.57
N ASP A 110 -7.59 12.90 9.99
CA ASP A 110 -7.09 12.57 8.66
C ASP A 110 -6.74 11.08 8.59
N THR A 111 -7.32 10.37 7.62
CA THR A 111 -7.00 8.97 7.34
C THR A 111 -5.49 8.82 7.09
N PRO A 112 -4.78 7.92 7.81
CA PRO A 112 -3.34 7.78 7.66
C PRO A 112 -2.90 7.49 6.22
N GLN A 113 -1.98 8.30 5.72
CA GLN A 113 -1.38 8.16 4.40
C GLN A 113 0.08 7.70 4.47
N LEU A 114 0.51 6.96 3.44
CA LEU A 114 1.84 6.36 3.35
C LEU A 114 2.39 6.39 1.93
N SER A 115 3.72 6.44 1.80
CA SER A 115 4.38 6.32 0.50
C SER A 115 4.41 4.86 0.02
N TYR A 116 3.97 4.66 -1.21
CA TYR A 116 4.07 3.43 -1.99
C TYR A 116 5.14 3.58 -3.06
N PHE A 117 5.91 2.52 -3.31
CA PHE A 117 7.03 2.49 -4.22
C PHE A 117 6.89 1.29 -5.14
N THR A 118 7.01 1.53 -6.44
CA THR A 118 7.19 0.44 -7.40
C THR A 118 8.58 -0.17 -7.23
N GLY A 119 8.64 -1.50 -7.25
CA GLY A 119 9.91 -2.22 -7.18
C GLY A 119 10.81 -1.87 -8.36
N PRO A 120 12.13 -2.08 -8.24
CA PRO A 120 12.82 -2.77 -7.16
C PRO A 120 13.07 -1.92 -5.90
N ILE A 121 13.54 -2.53 -4.81
CA ILE A 121 13.87 -1.87 -3.52
C ILE A 121 14.89 -0.71 -3.62
N THR A 122 15.66 -0.67 -4.71
CA THR A 122 16.59 0.41 -5.04
C THR A 122 15.90 1.64 -5.62
N ASN A 123 14.67 1.52 -6.12
CA ASN A 123 13.83 2.66 -6.45
C ASN A 123 13.41 3.35 -5.15
N THR A 124 14.07 4.45 -4.79
CA THR A 124 13.81 5.19 -3.55
C THR A 124 12.84 6.34 -3.73
N LEU A 125 12.31 6.55 -4.93
CA LEU A 125 11.35 7.61 -5.19
C LEU A 125 9.92 7.07 -5.01
N PRO A 126 9.08 7.72 -4.18
CA PRO A 126 7.70 7.30 -4.01
C PRO A 126 7.00 7.34 -5.36
N HIS A 127 6.25 6.28 -5.66
CA HIS A 127 5.35 6.24 -6.80
C HIS A 127 4.07 7.00 -6.49
N LEU A 128 3.51 6.76 -5.30
CA LEU A 128 2.21 7.25 -4.88
C LEU A 128 2.19 7.52 -3.38
N THR A 129 1.23 8.34 -2.98
CA THR A 129 0.73 8.43 -1.61
C THR A 129 -0.60 7.71 -1.58
N ILE A 130 -0.77 6.75 -0.67
CA ILE A 130 -1.98 5.94 -0.57
C ILE A 130 -2.41 5.77 0.88
N THR A 131 -3.66 5.38 1.11
CA THR A 131 -4.18 4.95 2.42
C THR A 131 -3.93 3.46 2.68
N LEU A 132 -4.24 2.99 3.88
CA LEU A 132 -4.22 1.55 4.17
C LEU A 132 -5.31 0.77 3.43
N ALA A 133 -6.46 1.38 3.15
CA ALA A 133 -7.52 0.75 2.35
C ALA A 133 -7.05 0.50 0.90
N ALA A 134 -6.42 1.51 0.30
CA ALA A 134 -5.78 1.40 -1.00
C ALA A 134 -4.69 0.31 -1.03
N LEU A 135 -3.82 0.29 -0.02
CA LEU A 135 -2.77 -0.71 0.10
C LEU A 135 -3.35 -2.13 0.23
N HIS A 136 -4.39 -2.30 1.05
CA HIS A 136 -5.09 -3.57 1.22
C HIS A 136 -5.67 -4.08 -0.10
N GLN A 137 -6.26 -3.21 -0.91
CA GLN A 137 -6.77 -3.57 -2.22
C GLN A 137 -5.67 -4.04 -3.18
N VAL A 138 -4.52 -3.38 -3.19
CA VAL A 138 -3.34 -3.83 -3.96
C VAL A 138 -2.84 -5.20 -3.47
N ILE A 139 -2.91 -5.48 -2.17
CA ILE A 139 -2.51 -6.77 -1.59
C ILE A 139 -3.49 -7.89 -1.98
N VAL A 140 -4.80 -7.64 -1.94
CA VAL A 140 -5.84 -8.64 -2.23
C VAL A 140 -6.00 -8.87 -3.73
N THR A 141 -6.01 -7.81 -4.52
CA THR A 141 -6.25 -7.84 -5.97
C THR A 141 -5.13 -7.09 -6.71
N PRO A 142 -3.90 -7.62 -6.70
CA PRO A 142 -2.72 -6.96 -7.27
C PRO A 142 -2.75 -6.92 -8.80
N PRO A 143 -1.93 -6.05 -9.43
CA PRO A 143 -1.59 -6.20 -10.83
C PRO A 143 -0.95 -7.56 -11.08
N GLN A 144 -1.12 -8.08 -12.31
CA GLN A 144 -0.56 -9.36 -12.74
C GLN A 144 0.96 -9.45 -12.49
N THR A 145 1.68 -8.34 -12.66
CA THR A 145 3.13 -8.26 -12.41
C THR A 145 3.49 -8.54 -10.94
N LEU A 146 2.78 -7.94 -9.98
CA LEU A 146 3.01 -8.16 -8.55
C LEU A 146 2.57 -9.56 -8.13
N LEU A 147 1.49 -10.08 -8.71
CA LEU A 147 1.04 -11.46 -8.50
C LEU A 147 2.12 -12.48 -8.91
N GLU A 148 2.67 -12.32 -10.11
CA GLU A 148 3.72 -13.20 -10.65
C GLU A 148 5.02 -13.10 -9.86
N ARG A 149 5.45 -11.89 -9.50
CA ARG A 149 6.64 -11.68 -8.65
C ARG A 149 6.47 -12.31 -7.27
N THR A 150 5.29 -12.15 -6.65
CA THR A 150 4.99 -12.78 -5.37
C THR A 150 5.05 -14.30 -5.48
N ARG A 151 4.43 -14.88 -6.52
CA ARG A 151 4.45 -16.33 -6.77
C ARG A 151 5.88 -16.84 -6.98
N ALA A 152 6.68 -16.15 -7.80
CA ALA A 152 8.07 -16.53 -8.04
C ALA A 152 8.90 -16.53 -6.75
N ALA A 153 8.77 -15.48 -5.93
CA ALA A 153 9.45 -15.40 -4.64
C ALA A 153 9.03 -16.51 -3.69
N ARG A 154 7.73 -16.81 -3.57
CA ARG A 154 7.22 -17.91 -2.73
C ARG A 154 7.68 -19.28 -3.21
N THR A 155 7.66 -19.54 -4.52
CA THR A 155 8.13 -20.81 -5.09
C THR A 155 9.60 -21.03 -4.79
N GLU A 156 10.44 -20.02 -5.01
CA GLU A 156 11.88 -20.10 -4.71
C GLU A 156 12.12 -20.29 -3.20
N TYR A 157 11.40 -19.55 -2.34
CA TYR A 157 11.51 -19.71 -0.89
C TYR A 157 11.14 -21.11 -0.43
N LYS A 158 10.05 -21.68 -0.97
CA LYS A 158 9.62 -23.05 -0.63
C LYS A 158 10.65 -24.10 -1.06
N ALA A 159 11.37 -23.86 -2.15
CA ALA A 159 12.37 -24.78 -2.66
C ALA A 159 13.73 -24.66 -1.97
N GLN A 160 14.18 -23.43 -1.66
CA GLN A 160 15.56 -23.14 -1.27
C GLN A 160 15.69 -22.20 -0.06
N GLY A 161 14.59 -21.87 0.62
CA GLY A 161 14.56 -20.95 1.76
C GLY A 161 15.04 -19.55 1.39
N LYS A 162 15.86 -18.93 2.26
CA LYS A 162 16.41 -17.58 2.08
C LYS A 162 17.59 -17.54 1.09
N SER A 163 17.48 -18.24 -0.06
CA SER A 163 18.50 -18.32 -1.11
C SER A 163 18.84 -16.93 -1.69
N ALA A 164 19.99 -16.81 -2.36
CA ALA A 164 20.35 -15.58 -3.07
C ALA A 164 19.29 -15.21 -4.12
N ARG A 165 18.73 -16.22 -4.80
CA ARG A 165 17.68 -16.05 -5.80
C ARG A 165 16.37 -15.58 -5.17
N TYR A 166 15.97 -16.11 -3.99
CA TYR A 166 14.81 -15.60 -3.25
C TYR A 166 14.97 -14.11 -2.93
N LYS A 167 16.15 -13.71 -2.43
CA LYS A 167 16.44 -12.31 -2.09
C LYS A 167 16.36 -11.41 -3.32
N GLU A 168 16.90 -11.85 -4.45
CA GLU A 168 16.82 -11.14 -5.73
C GLU A 168 15.36 -10.92 -6.15
N LEU A 169 14.54 -11.99 -6.14
CA LEU A 169 13.12 -11.94 -6.50
C LEU A 169 12.31 -11.05 -5.55
N LYS A 170 12.52 -11.19 -4.23
CA LYS A 170 11.88 -10.35 -3.20
C LYS A 170 12.21 -8.88 -3.40
N CYS A 171 13.45 -8.54 -3.75
CA CYS A 171 13.87 -7.16 -4.00
C CYS A 171 13.21 -6.52 -5.23
N GLN A 172 12.57 -7.29 -6.12
CA GLN A 172 11.79 -6.76 -7.25
C GLN A 172 10.35 -6.43 -6.88
N LEU A 173 9.89 -6.78 -5.69
CA LEU A 173 8.54 -6.47 -5.25
C LEU A 173 8.40 -4.96 -5.00
N ASP A 174 7.18 -4.49 -5.23
CA ASP A 174 6.73 -3.20 -4.74
C ASP A 174 6.78 -3.19 -3.21
N TYR A 175 6.85 -2.01 -2.64
CA TYR A 175 6.98 -1.86 -1.20
C TYR A 175 6.40 -0.52 -0.74
N PHE A 176 6.16 -0.39 0.55
CA PHE A 176 5.67 0.84 1.16
C PHE A 176 6.47 1.19 2.41
N THR A 177 6.30 2.42 2.91
CA THR A 177 6.86 2.85 4.20
C THR A 177 5.73 3.17 5.16
N ALA A 178 5.55 2.32 6.17
CA ALA A 178 4.50 2.55 7.16
C ALA A 178 4.70 3.86 7.94
N GLY A 179 5.91 4.42 8.02
CA GLY A 179 6.17 5.61 8.81
C GLY A 179 5.57 6.91 8.28
N GLY A 180 5.11 6.96 7.03
CA GLY A 180 4.47 8.16 6.47
C GLY A 180 4.75 8.42 5.00
N ILE A 181 4.58 9.68 4.64
CA ILE A 181 4.82 10.23 3.30
C ILE A 181 6.25 10.76 3.24
N PHE A 182 6.97 10.40 2.19
CA PHE A 182 8.36 10.77 1.97
C PHE A 182 8.55 11.44 0.61
N SER A 183 9.53 12.33 0.48
CA SER A 183 9.99 12.80 -0.84
C SER A 183 10.96 11.81 -1.51
N ARG A 184 11.64 11.00 -0.69
CA ARG A 184 12.49 9.87 -1.05
C ARG A 184 12.58 8.95 0.16
N ARG A 185 12.76 7.64 -0.02
CA ARG A 185 12.95 6.68 1.07
C ARG A 185 14.24 6.92 1.87
N GLN A 186 14.14 7.81 2.85
CA GLN A 186 15.18 8.16 3.81
C GLN A 186 14.54 8.88 4.99
N ASP A 187 15.01 8.63 6.21
CA ASP A 187 14.38 9.18 7.43
C ASP A 187 14.30 10.71 7.42
N GLN A 188 15.35 11.41 6.96
CA GLN A 188 15.36 12.88 6.88
C GLN A 188 14.46 13.45 5.77
N ALA A 189 13.92 12.60 4.89
CA ALA A 189 13.07 12.99 3.78
C ALA A 189 11.57 12.75 4.07
N LEU A 190 11.21 12.49 5.33
CA LEU A 190 9.83 12.40 5.81
C LEU A 190 9.15 13.76 5.68
N LEU A 191 8.03 13.79 4.96
CA LEU A 191 7.20 14.96 4.77
C LEU A 191 6.07 15.02 5.80
N ALA A 192 5.39 13.88 6.02
CA ALA A 192 4.30 13.77 6.99
C ALA A 192 4.30 12.39 7.65
N PRO A 193 4.29 12.30 8.99
CA PRO A 193 4.18 11.01 9.69
C PRO A 193 2.77 10.44 9.56
N SER A 194 2.65 9.13 9.36
CA SER A 194 1.35 8.43 9.32
C SER A 194 0.80 8.09 10.71
N GLY A 195 1.66 8.10 11.74
CA GLY A 195 1.34 7.51 13.04
C GLY A 195 1.31 5.98 13.05
N LEU A 196 1.79 5.31 11.98
CA LEU A 196 1.75 3.85 11.85
C LEU A 196 3.12 3.19 12.06
N LEU A 197 3.07 1.92 12.48
CA LEU A 197 4.20 1.01 12.59
C LEU A 197 3.93 -0.29 11.84
N ILE A 198 5.00 -0.97 11.43
CA ILE A 198 4.95 -2.23 10.69
C ILE A 198 5.75 -3.30 11.42
N LEU A 199 5.08 -4.37 11.85
CA LEU A 199 5.70 -5.54 12.46
C LEU A 199 5.92 -6.61 11.40
N ASP A 200 7.13 -7.17 11.37
CA ASP A 200 7.50 -8.29 10.49
C ASP A 200 7.69 -9.55 11.33
N PHE A 201 6.86 -10.55 11.08
CA PHE A 201 6.90 -11.86 11.71
C PHE A 201 7.44 -12.86 10.70
N ASP A 202 8.72 -13.17 10.79
CA ASP A 202 9.38 -14.13 9.92
C ASP A 202 9.36 -15.55 10.53
N GLU A 203 9.49 -16.57 9.67
CA GLU A 203 9.70 -17.97 10.08
C GLU A 203 8.60 -18.55 10.98
N LEU A 204 7.35 -18.17 10.72
CA LEU A 204 6.19 -18.72 11.42
C LEU A 204 5.90 -20.16 10.98
N GLY A 205 6.26 -20.57 9.77
CA GLY A 205 6.05 -21.95 9.32
C GLY A 205 4.58 -22.26 9.15
N SER A 206 4.20 -23.45 9.62
CA SER A 206 2.80 -23.88 9.72
C SER A 206 1.94 -23.04 10.67
N ARG A 207 2.53 -22.11 11.44
CA ARG A 207 1.83 -21.27 12.43
C ARG A 207 1.31 -19.95 11.85
N VAL A 208 1.47 -19.69 10.55
CA VAL A 208 1.02 -18.42 9.94
C VAL A 208 -0.45 -18.14 10.23
N GLU A 209 -1.35 -19.10 10.00
CA GLU A 209 -2.79 -18.92 10.23
C GLU A 209 -3.12 -18.79 11.73
N GLU A 210 -2.45 -19.56 12.59
CA GLU A 210 -2.59 -19.47 14.04
C GLU A 210 -2.17 -18.09 14.56
N ALA A 211 -1.01 -17.60 14.14
CA ALA A 211 -0.50 -16.28 14.51
C ALA A 211 -1.40 -15.16 13.97
N LYS A 212 -1.92 -15.30 12.75
CA LYS A 212 -2.88 -14.35 12.18
C LYS A 212 -4.15 -14.30 13.03
N HIS A 213 -4.72 -15.46 13.37
CA HIS A 213 -5.89 -15.53 14.22
C HIS A 213 -5.63 -14.94 15.61
N ALA A 214 -4.47 -15.23 16.20
CA ALA A 214 -4.05 -14.67 17.48
C ALA A 214 -3.99 -13.14 17.42
N LEU A 215 -3.32 -12.55 16.42
CA LEU A 215 -3.26 -11.09 16.25
C LEU A 215 -4.65 -10.47 16.12
N LEU A 216 -5.54 -11.09 15.32
CA LEU A 216 -6.87 -10.55 15.04
C LEU A 216 -7.84 -10.64 16.23
N THR A 217 -7.61 -11.57 17.16
CA THR A 217 -8.46 -11.80 18.34
C THR A 217 -7.86 -11.28 19.64
N ASP A 218 -6.61 -10.77 19.57
CA ASP A 218 -5.92 -10.17 20.71
C ASP A 218 -6.59 -8.86 21.13
N SER A 219 -7.18 -8.87 22.32
CA SER A 219 -7.89 -7.69 22.85
C SER A 219 -6.96 -6.50 23.11
N ALA A 220 -5.70 -6.74 23.47
CA ALA A 220 -4.72 -5.68 23.71
C ALA A 220 -4.24 -5.03 22.41
N LEU A 221 -4.25 -5.76 21.29
CA LEU A 221 -3.84 -5.23 19.98
C LEU A 221 -5.01 -4.76 19.10
N SER A 222 -6.23 -5.25 19.35
CA SER A 222 -7.42 -5.02 18.52
C SER A 222 -7.66 -3.54 18.13
N ALA A 223 -7.46 -2.61 19.06
CA ALA A 223 -7.64 -1.19 18.82
C ALA A 223 -6.53 -0.56 17.95
N ALA A 224 -5.33 -1.13 17.99
CA ALA A 224 -4.18 -0.63 17.24
C ALA A 224 -3.97 -1.37 15.92
N LEU A 225 -4.50 -2.59 15.74
CA LEU A 225 -4.27 -3.40 14.55
C LEU A 225 -5.06 -2.88 13.35
N CYS A 226 -4.33 -2.47 12.31
CA CYS A 226 -4.90 -1.81 11.13
C CYS A 226 -4.96 -2.72 9.90
N LEU A 227 -3.87 -3.44 9.60
CA LEU A 227 -3.77 -4.28 8.40
C LEU A 227 -2.88 -5.49 8.70
N VAL A 228 -3.28 -6.69 8.27
CA VAL A 228 -2.47 -7.92 8.39
C VAL A 228 -2.48 -8.68 7.08
N PHE A 229 -1.30 -9.07 6.59
CA PHE A 229 -1.17 -9.86 5.37
C PHE A 229 0.01 -10.82 5.42
N VAL A 230 -0.07 -11.89 4.63
CA VAL A 230 0.99 -12.88 4.49
C VAL A 230 2.17 -12.29 3.70
N SER A 231 3.37 -12.44 4.27
CA SER A 231 4.62 -11.90 3.74
C SER A 231 5.04 -12.50 2.38
N PRO A 232 6.05 -11.91 1.70
CA PRO A 232 6.54 -12.41 0.42
C PRO A 232 7.07 -13.85 0.41
N SER A 233 7.57 -14.39 1.53
CA SER A 233 7.99 -15.79 1.62
C SER A 233 6.79 -16.74 1.64
N GLY A 234 5.62 -16.27 2.07
CA GLY A 234 4.48 -17.12 2.43
C GLY A 234 4.60 -17.74 3.82
N ASP A 235 5.70 -17.47 4.54
CA ASP A 235 6.11 -18.17 5.76
C ASP A 235 6.09 -17.25 7.00
N GLY A 236 5.39 -16.13 6.87
CA GLY A 236 5.42 -15.05 7.85
C GLY A 236 4.29 -14.06 7.63
N LEU A 237 4.10 -13.17 8.58
CA LEU A 237 3.06 -12.14 8.57
C LEU A 237 3.66 -10.75 8.61
N LYS A 238 2.93 -9.81 8.03
CA LYS A 238 3.18 -8.37 8.09
C LYS A 238 1.97 -7.72 8.71
N ALA A 239 2.16 -7.01 9.82
CA ALA A 239 1.08 -6.34 10.52
C ALA A 239 1.36 -4.84 10.66
N VAL A 240 0.47 -4.01 10.12
CA VAL A 240 0.47 -2.56 10.35
C VAL A 240 -0.38 -2.27 11.59
N LEU A 241 0.16 -1.48 12.50
CA LEU A 241 -0.54 -1.00 13.68
C LEU A 241 -0.43 0.52 13.80
N SER A 242 -1.42 1.15 14.43
CA SER A 242 -1.30 2.51 14.94
C SER A 242 -0.31 2.54 16.11
N ALA A 243 0.61 3.50 16.08
CA ALA A 243 1.52 3.76 17.18
C ALA A 243 0.80 4.57 18.28
N ASP A 244 1.12 4.29 19.53
CA ASP A 244 0.75 5.17 20.64
C ASP A 244 1.59 6.45 20.54
N PRO A 245 0.97 7.63 20.30
CA PRO A 245 1.69 8.88 20.06
C PRO A 245 2.43 9.37 21.31
N ARG A 246 2.14 8.83 22.50
CA ARG A 246 2.82 9.18 23.75
C ARG A 246 4.24 8.60 23.82
N TYR A 247 4.54 7.60 22.99
CA TYR A 247 5.83 6.91 23.02
C TYR A 247 6.57 7.02 21.68
N PRO A 248 7.91 7.09 21.72
CA PRO A 248 8.71 6.97 20.50
C PRO A 248 8.40 5.69 19.73
N ARG A 249 8.58 5.72 18.41
CA ARG A 249 8.33 4.57 17.52
C ARG A 249 9.06 3.31 18.01
N ARG A 250 10.35 3.42 18.35
CA ARG A 250 11.14 2.31 18.91
C ARG A 250 10.53 1.71 20.18
N THR A 251 10.06 2.55 21.09
CA THR A 251 9.42 2.11 22.33
C THR A 251 8.11 1.36 22.06
N ASN A 252 7.30 1.82 21.10
CA ASN A 252 6.13 1.08 20.63
C ASN A 252 6.51 -0.33 20.14
N TYR A 253 7.53 -0.45 19.28
CA TYR A 253 8.03 -1.74 18.80
C TYR A 253 8.46 -2.66 19.94
N GLU A 254 9.27 -2.16 20.86
CA GLU A 254 9.79 -2.95 21.99
C GLU A 254 8.68 -3.41 22.93
N HIS A 255 7.68 -2.57 23.19
CA HIS A 255 6.53 -2.94 24.00
C HIS A 255 5.71 -4.04 23.34
N ILE A 256 5.35 -3.88 22.06
CA ILE A 256 4.54 -4.86 21.34
C ILE A 256 5.32 -6.17 21.18
N ALA A 257 6.61 -6.11 20.83
CA ALA A 257 7.44 -7.30 20.68
C ALA A 257 7.59 -8.08 22.00
N ARG A 258 7.81 -7.37 23.11
CA ARG A 258 7.89 -7.98 24.44
C ARG A 258 6.55 -8.59 24.86
N TYR A 259 5.45 -7.92 24.58
CA TYR A 259 4.11 -8.41 24.85
C TYR A 259 3.83 -9.71 24.09
N LEU A 260 3.99 -9.69 22.76
CA LEU A 260 3.77 -10.85 21.90
C LEU A 260 4.68 -12.03 22.29
N GLY A 261 5.97 -11.76 22.55
CA GLY A 261 6.91 -12.79 22.98
C GLY A 261 6.53 -13.45 24.31
N ARG A 262 5.96 -12.69 25.26
CA ARG A 262 5.48 -13.23 26.54
C ARG A 262 4.15 -13.97 26.40
N GLN A 263 3.23 -13.43 25.62
CA GLN A 263 1.86 -13.94 25.49
C GLN A 263 1.79 -15.19 24.63
N TYR A 264 2.57 -15.24 23.53
CA TYR A 264 2.45 -16.28 22.52
C TYR A 264 3.74 -17.07 22.26
N GLY A 265 4.86 -16.69 22.88
CA GLY A 265 6.16 -17.34 22.64
C GLY A 265 6.76 -17.04 21.27
N TRP A 266 6.17 -16.11 20.52
CA TRP A 266 6.69 -15.57 19.26
C TRP A 266 6.52 -14.06 19.24
N GLY A 267 7.38 -13.38 18.49
CA GLY A 267 7.35 -11.93 18.37
C GLY A 267 8.00 -11.48 17.09
N PRO A 268 7.79 -10.22 16.67
CA PRO A 268 8.44 -9.67 15.50
C PRO A 268 9.95 -9.59 15.73
N SER A 269 10.72 -9.68 14.65
CA SER A 269 12.17 -9.55 14.74
C SER A 269 12.56 -8.11 15.10
N LEU A 270 13.13 -7.94 16.31
CA LEU A 270 13.74 -6.69 16.74
C LEU A 270 15.13 -6.57 16.10
N ASP A 271 15.20 -6.03 14.88
CA ASP A 271 16.45 -5.63 14.26
C ASP A 271 16.78 -4.16 14.63
N ALA A 272 18.07 -3.78 14.56
CA ALA A 272 18.52 -2.44 14.94
C ALA A 272 17.84 -1.29 14.18
N LYS A 273 17.34 -1.59 12.98
CA LYS A 273 16.72 -0.70 11.99
C LYS A 273 15.19 -0.88 11.93
N THR A 274 14.57 -1.77 12.70
CA THR A 274 13.13 -2.10 12.58
C THR A 274 12.27 -0.88 12.94
N ALA A 275 12.82 0.01 13.76
CA ALA A 275 12.19 1.26 14.17
C ALA A 275 12.32 2.41 13.16
N ASP A 276 13.16 2.31 12.12
CA ASP A 276 13.40 3.39 11.15
C ASP A 276 12.08 3.81 10.49
N VAL A 277 11.84 5.12 10.41
CA VAL A 277 10.57 5.65 9.88
C VAL A 277 10.44 5.38 8.37
N SER A 278 11.56 5.38 7.65
CA SER A 278 11.65 5.04 6.22
C SER A 278 11.78 3.54 5.94
N ARG A 279 11.52 2.68 6.92
CA ARG A 279 11.63 1.23 6.76
C ARG A 279 10.69 0.72 5.66
N ALA A 280 11.30 0.15 4.63
CA ALA A 280 10.57 -0.50 3.54
C ALA A 280 9.89 -1.79 4.01
N CYS A 281 8.65 -1.97 3.61
CA CYS A 281 7.87 -3.18 3.77
C CYS A 281 7.40 -3.66 2.40
N PHE A 282 7.91 -4.81 1.95
CA PHE A 282 7.51 -5.38 0.67
C PHE A 282 6.02 -5.76 0.66
N VAL A 283 5.35 -5.39 -0.43
CA VAL A 283 3.98 -5.78 -0.74
C VAL A 283 4.00 -7.17 -1.38
N SER A 284 3.06 -8.01 -0.98
CA SER A 284 2.89 -9.35 -1.55
C SER A 284 1.41 -9.67 -1.66
N HIS A 285 1.05 -10.40 -2.72
CA HIS A 285 -0.31 -10.89 -2.90
C HIS A 285 -0.76 -11.77 -1.72
N ASP A 286 -1.85 -11.38 -1.07
CA ASP A 286 -2.56 -12.17 -0.07
C ASP A 286 -4.07 -11.93 -0.22
N PRO A 287 -4.82 -12.86 -0.84
CA PRO A 287 -6.27 -12.70 -1.03
C PRO A 287 -7.05 -12.76 0.29
N THR A 288 -6.40 -13.18 1.38
CA THR A 288 -6.99 -13.25 2.72
C THR A 288 -6.55 -12.08 3.60
N ALA A 289 -5.84 -11.09 3.07
CA ALA A 289 -5.37 -9.96 3.86
C ALA A 289 -6.54 -9.31 4.61
N TRP A 290 -6.29 -8.95 5.86
CA TRP A 290 -7.30 -8.35 6.72
C TRP A 290 -7.02 -6.86 6.88
N LEU A 291 -8.05 -6.04 6.69
CA LEU A 291 -8.03 -4.62 6.99
C LEU A 291 -9.05 -4.37 8.10
N SER A 292 -8.68 -3.50 9.05
CA SER A 292 -9.54 -3.20 10.18
C SER A 292 -10.86 -2.56 9.74
N PRO A 293 -12.02 -2.96 10.30
CA PRO A 293 -13.32 -2.43 9.89
C PRO A 293 -13.47 -0.91 10.07
N HIS A 294 -12.78 -0.32 11.04
CA HIS A 294 -12.81 1.14 11.25
C HIS A 294 -12.16 1.93 10.09
N LEU A 295 -11.35 1.27 9.26
CA LEU A 295 -10.73 1.86 8.06
C LEU A 295 -11.56 1.60 6.78
N HIS A 296 -12.63 0.81 6.86
CA HIS A 296 -13.58 0.62 5.74
C HIS A 296 -14.64 1.72 5.66
N MET A 297 -14.78 2.56 6.69
CA MET A 297 -15.88 3.51 6.84
C MET A 297 -15.58 4.92 6.30
N ASP A 298 -14.40 5.12 5.70
CA ASP A 298 -13.96 6.40 5.12
C ASP A 298 -14.20 6.49 3.58
N ILE A 299 -15.02 5.60 3.00
CA ILE A 299 -15.43 5.63 1.58
C ILE A 299 -16.77 6.35 1.43
#